data_AF-A0A356NAP8-F1
#
_entry.id   AF-A0A356NAP8-F1
#
_cell.length_a   1.000
_cell.length_b   1.000
_cell.length_c   1.000
_cell.angle_alpha   90.00
_cell.angle_beta   90.00
_cell.angle_gamma   90.00
#
_symmetry.space_group_name_H-M   'P 1'
#
loop_
_entity.id
_entity.type
_entity.pdbx_description
1 polymer ?
#
loop_
_entity_poly.entity_id
_entity_poly.type
_entity_poly.pdbx_seq_one_letter_code
_entity_poly.pdbx_strand_id
1 'polypeptide(L)'
;AYSIAKAVYEGEPCYKRAMTVSGGGVKKIGNFWVRNGVQYQYIYDVCRGNKSEEITRKVVSGGPMMGFAQASLTPACTKGSSCLLFMTDKEFNMNPTTPCISCGKCIINCPMSLVPREIEKAIEKDDVETTFKMGVLNCIECGACSYSCPAKRPLVQAMRLAKKEIKTRGIK
;
A
#
# COMPACT_ATOMS: atom_id res chain seq x y z
N ALA A 1 -9.88 19.04 -2.79
CA ALA A 1 -10.90 20.09 -2.97
C ALA A 1 -11.61 20.42 -1.64
N TYR A 2 -12.38 19.51 -1.03
CA TYR A 2 -13.19 19.80 0.16
C TYR A 2 -12.45 20.50 1.33
N SER A 3 -11.36 19.91 1.84
CA SER A 3 -10.61 20.52 2.96
C SER A 3 -9.93 21.84 2.61
N ILE A 4 -9.64 22.09 1.32
CA ILE A 4 -9.07 23.36 0.87
C ILE A 4 -10.16 24.44 0.88
N ALA A 5 -11.36 24.11 0.39
CA ALA A 5 -12.50 25.03 0.43
C ALA A 5 -12.82 25.45 1.87
N LYS A 6 -12.90 24.51 2.81
CA LYS A 6 -13.10 24.80 4.25
C LYS A 6 -12.01 25.71 4.82
N ALA A 7 -10.75 25.47 4.49
CA ALA A 7 -9.65 26.31 4.97
C ALA A 7 -9.74 27.75 4.46
N VAL A 8 -10.15 27.96 3.21
CA VAL A 8 -10.23 29.29 2.60
C VAL A 8 -11.49 30.05 3.02
N TYR A 9 -12.65 29.40 3.00
CA TYR A 9 -13.93 30.06 3.29
C TYR A 9 -14.26 30.13 4.79
N GLU A 10 -13.90 29.10 5.55
CA GLU A 10 -14.30 28.97 6.96
C GLU A 10 -13.13 29.13 7.93
N GLY A 11 -11.89 29.26 7.43
CA GLY A 11 -10.68 29.31 8.27
C GLY A 11 -10.39 27.99 8.99
N GLU A 12 -11.09 26.90 8.66
CA GLU A 12 -10.91 25.61 9.33
C GLU A 12 -9.64 24.91 8.82
N PRO A 13 -8.63 24.67 9.68
CA PRO A 13 -7.46 23.89 9.27
C PRO A 13 -7.87 22.44 8.95
N CYS A 14 -7.04 21.74 8.18
CA CYS A 14 -7.27 20.33 7.89
C CYS A 14 -6.95 19.46 9.12
N TYR A 15 -7.83 19.48 10.13
CA TYR A 15 -7.68 18.72 11.38
C TYR A 15 -8.42 17.37 11.35
N LYS A 16 -9.32 17.16 10.39
CA LYS A 16 -10.05 15.90 10.17
C LYS A 16 -10.16 15.55 8.70
N ARG A 17 -10.27 14.26 8.40
CA ARG A 17 -10.43 13.73 7.04
C ARG A 17 -11.46 12.60 7.01
N ALA A 18 -12.19 12.50 5.91
CA ALA A 18 -12.99 11.32 5.63
C ALA A 18 -12.04 10.13 5.37
N MET A 19 -12.19 9.09 6.18
CA MET A 19 -11.43 7.86 6.12
C MET A 19 -12.36 6.68 5.91
N THR A 20 -12.06 5.84 4.93
CA THR A 20 -12.76 4.56 4.73
C THR A 20 -12.15 3.49 5.62
N VAL A 21 -12.97 2.80 6.40
CA VAL A 21 -12.57 1.60 7.14
C VAL A 21 -13.29 0.40 6.55
N SER A 22 -12.54 -0.62 6.14
CA SER A 22 -13.09 -1.79 5.43
C SER A 22 -12.32 -3.09 5.76
N GLY A 23 -12.77 -4.20 5.19
CA GLY A 23 -12.22 -5.55 5.34
C GLY A 23 -12.94 -6.40 6.39
N GLY A 24 -12.76 -7.72 6.29
CA GLY A 24 -13.44 -8.70 7.14
C GLY A 24 -12.96 -8.70 8.59
N GLY A 25 -11.85 -8.04 8.92
CA GLY A 25 -11.31 -7.92 10.27
C GLY A 25 -12.13 -7.03 11.21
N VAL A 26 -13.03 -6.20 10.67
CA VAL A 26 -13.86 -5.25 11.45
C VAL A 26 -15.35 -5.50 11.26
N LYS A 27 -16.16 -5.04 12.22
CA LYS A 27 -17.64 -5.13 12.15
C LYS A 27 -18.25 -3.87 11.54
N LYS A 28 -17.78 -2.69 11.96
CA LYS A 28 -18.27 -1.40 11.46
C LYS A 28 -17.42 -0.97 10.25
N ILE A 29 -17.95 -1.21 9.06
CA ILE A 29 -17.37 -0.81 7.78
C ILE A 29 -18.08 0.44 7.30
N GLY A 30 -17.32 1.41 6.77
CA GLY A 30 -17.90 2.64 6.26
C GLY A 30 -16.90 3.79 6.17
N ASN A 31 -17.44 4.97 5.89
CA ASN A 31 -16.67 6.22 5.83
C ASN A 31 -16.88 7.00 7.12
N PHE A 32 -15.78 7.37 7.78
CA PHE A 32 -15.79 8.07 9.05
C PHE A 32 -15.00 9.37 8.97
N TRP A 33 -15.44 10.39 9.71
CA TRP A 33 -14.61 11.58 9.93
C TRP A 33 -13.62 11.29 11.05
N VAL A 34 -12.33 11.20 10.71
CA VAL A 34 -11.25 10.89 11.65
C VAL A 34 -10.35 12.11 11.80
N ARG A 35 -9.98 12.43 13.04
CA ARG A 35 -9.04 13.52 13.33
C ARG A 35 -7.61 13.09 13.02
N ASN A 36 -6.79 14.01 12.55
CA ASN A 36 -5.35 13.79 12.45
C ASN A 36 -4.78 13.57 13.87
N GLY A 37 -3.84 12.63 14.00
CA GLY A 37 -3.24 12.23 15.28
C GLY A 37 -3.94 11.06 15.98
N VAL A 38 -5.13 10.65 15.54
CA VAL A 38 -5.80 9.44 16.09
C VAL A 38 -5.01 8.20 15.69
N GLN A 39 -4.69 7.33 16.65
CA GLN A 39 -3.96 6.09 16.39
C GLN A 39 -4.81 5.07 15.62
N TYR A 40 -4.16 4.27 14.76
CA TYR A 40 -4.85 3.19 14.05
C TYR A 40 -5.43 2.16 15.01
N GLN A 41 -4.78 1.94 16.16
CA GLN A 41 -5.30 1.09 17.23
C GLN A 41 -6.68 1.55 17.72
N TYR A 42 -6.85 2.84 18.02
CA TYR A 42 -8.14 3.37 18.47
C TYR A 42 -9.25 3.15 17.44
N ILE A 43 -8.94 3.37 16.16
CA ILE A 43 -9.90 3.16 15.07
C ILE A 43 -10.27 1.69 14.96
N TYR A 44 -9.27 0.82 15.07
CA TYR A 44 -9.48 -0.62 15.07
C TYR A 44 -10.40 -1.05 16.22
N ASP A 45 -10.16 -0.58 17.45
CA ASP A 45 -10.97 -0.92 18.62
C ASP A 45 -12.42 -0.45 18.48
N VAL A 46 -12.63 0.76 17.95
CA VAL A 46 -13.98 1.28 17.70
C VAL A 46 -14.71 0.50 16.60
N CYS A 47 -13.99 0.04 15.57
CA CYS A 47 -14.57 -0.60 14.38
C CYS A 47 -14.67 -2.13 14.50
N ARG A 48 -13.79 -2.80 15.26
CA ARG A 48 -13.78 -4.26 15.42
C ARG A 48 -15.02 -4.76 16.14
N GLY A 49 -15.54 -3.98 17.11
CA GLY A 49 -16.64 -4.41 17.96
C GLY A 49 -16.27 -5.68 18.74
N ASN A 50 -17.11 -6.71 18.65
CA ASN A 50 -16.91 -7.97 19.38
C ASN A 50 -16.07 -9.01 18.61
N LYS A 51 -15.43 -8.64 17.49
CA LYS A 51 -14.55 -9.55 16.76
C LYS A 51 -13.25 -9.75 17.55
N SER A 52 -12.80 -11.01 17.61
CA SER A 52 -11.49 -11.36 18.15
C SER A 52 -10.39 -10.70 17.30
N GLU A 53 -9.35 -10.22 17.97
CA GLU A 53 -8.20 -9.58 17.32
C GLU A 53 -7.46 -10.56 16.40
N GLU A 54 -7.49 -11.85 16.73
CA GLU A 54 -6.84 -12.93 15.97
C GLU A 54 -7.40 -13.10 14.55
N ILE A 55 -8.63 -12.63 14.31
CA ILE A 55 -9.27 -12.70 12.99
C ILE A 55 -8.56 -11.76 12.01
N THR A 56 -8.04 -10.63 12.50
CA THR A 56 -7.36 -9.64 11.67
C THR A 56 -5.91 -10.06 11.49
N ARG A 57 -5.55 -10.48 10.28
CA ARG A 57 -4.20 -10.99 9.96
C ARG A 57 -3.31 -9.95 9.33
N LYS A 58 -3.89 -8.99 8.62
CA LYS A 58 -3.13 -7.95 7.93
C LYS A 58 -3.85 -6.63 7.95
N VAL A 59 -3.10 -5.56 8.23
CA VAL A 59 -3.61 -4.20 8.19
C VAL A 59 -2.89 -3.42 7.11
N VAL A 60 -3.65 -2.74 6.26
CA VAL A 60 -3.11 -1.92 5.17
C VAL A 60 -3.59 -0.49 5.34
N SER A 61 -2.66 0.45 5.38
CA SER A 61 -2.93 1.87 5.30
C SER A 61 -3.06 2.27 3.83
N GLY A 62 -4.28 2.56 3.40
CA GLY A 62 -4.65 2.78 2.00
C GLY A 62 -5.52 1.64 1.45
N GLY A 63 -5.67 1.61 0.13
CA GLY A 63 -6.42 0.55 -0.56
C GLY A 63 -5.63 -0.77 -0.71
N PRO A 64 -6.28 -1.85 -1.15
CA PRO A 64 -5.64 -3.17 -1.31
C PRO A 64 -4.48 -3.20 -2.30
N MET A 65 -4.47 -2.26 -3.24
CA MET A 65 -3.50 -2.20 -4.35
C MET A 65 -2.31 -1.27 -4.03
N MET A 66 -2.58 -0.01 -3.69
CA MET A 66 -1.55 1.02 -3.48
C MET A 66 -1.14 1.20 -2.02
N GLY A 67 -1.87 0.60 -1.08
CA GLY A 67 -1.65 0.81 0.34
C GLY A 67 -0.34 0.22 0.86
N PHE A 68 0.00 0.61 2.08
CA PHE A 68 1.18 0.12 2.80
C PHE A 68 0.75 -0.82 3.91
N ALA A 69 1.26 -2.06 3.86
CA ALA A 69 1.10 -2.99 4.96
C ALA A 69 1.73 -2.42 6.23
N GLN A 70 0.97 -2.42 7.32
CA GLN A 70 1.43 -1.92 8.61
C GLN A 70 1.96 -3.08 9.44
N ALA A 71 3.12 -2.87 10.07
CA ALA A 71 3.71 -3.84 11.01
C ALA A 71 3.05 -3.77 12.40
N SER A 72 2.47 -2.63 12.76
CA SER A 72 1.75 -2.41 14.02
C SER A 72 0.65 -1.37 13.84
N LEU A 73 -0.24 -1.27 14.83
CA LEU A 73 -1.33 -0.30 14.89
C LEU A 73 -0.98 0.99 15.66
N THR A 74 0.28 1.11 16.08
CA THR A 74 0.85 2.28 16.75
C THR A 74 0.82 3.57 15.93
N PRO A 75 1.01 3.56 14.58
CA PRO A 75 0.98 4.77 13.78
C PRO A 75 -0.33 5.55 13.90
N ALA A 76 -0.22 6.87 13.78
CA ALA A 76 -1.36 7.78 13.82
C ALA A 76 -1.81 8.24 12.43
N CYS A 77 -3.09 8.57 12.33
CA CYS A 77 -3.67 9.16 11.13
C CYS A 77 -3.03 10.51 10.83
N THR A 78 -2.69 10.71 9.57
CA THR A 78 -2.19 11.98 9.04
C THR A 78 -3.15 12.52 8.00
N LYS A 79 -2.87 13.72 7.48
CA LYS A 79 -3.62 14.30 6.36
C LYS A 79 -3.71 13.40 5.11
N GLY A 80 -2.78 12.43 4.98
CA GLY A 80 -2.72 11.47 3.88
C GLY A 80 -3.43 10.14 4.17
N SER A 81 -3.83 9.88 5.42
CA SER A 81 -4.52 8.64 5.80
C SER A 81 -5.98 8.70 5.32
N SER A 82 -6.26 8.08 4.18
CA SER A 82 -7.59 8.07 3.55
C SER A 82 -8.36 6.76 3.76
N CYS A 83 -7.67 5.67 4.05
CA CYS A 83 -8.28 4.35 4.19
C CYS A 83 -7.47 3.47 5.14
N LEU A 84 -8.18 2.64 5.92
CA LEU A 84 -7.61 1.51 6.67
C LEU A 84 -8.36 0.24 6.29
N LEU A 85 -7.61 -0.76 5.85
CA LEU A 85 -8.13 -2.06 5.46
C LEU A 85 -7.65 -3.13 6.44
N PHE A 86 -8.60 -3.77 7.13
CA PHE A 86 -8.36 -4.82 8.12
C PHE A 86 -8.76 -6.17 7.52
N MET A 87 -7.77 -6.94 7.06
CA MET A 87 -7.99 -8.16 6.29
C MET A 87 -7.94 -9.42 7.16
N THR A 88 -8.78 -10.39 6.84
CA THR A 88 -8.71 -11.75 7.42
C THR A 88 -7.82 -12.67 6.60
N ASP A 89 -7.62 -13.89 7.09
CA ASP A 89 -6.97 -15.01 6.40
C ASP A 89 -7.58 -15.36 5.03
N LYS A 90 -8.91 -15.27 4.89
CA LYS A 90 -9.60 -15.53 3.63
C LYS A 90 -9.37 -14.44 2.58
N GLU A 91 -9.13 -13.22 3.02
CA GLU A 91 -8.91 -12.06 2.15
C GLU A 91 -7.43 -11.89 1.79
N PHE A 92 -6.53 -12.46 2.61
CA PHE A 92 -5.10 -12.36 2.43
C PHE A 92 -4.44 -13.73 2.21
N ASN A 93 -3.84 -13.91 1.04
CA ASN A 93 -3.19 -15.17 0.72
C ASN A 93 -1.81 -15.30 1.40
N MET A 94 -1.74 -16.15 2.43
CA MET A 94 -0.56 -16.42 3.26
C MET A 94 0.51 -17.34 2.64
N ASN A 95 0.27 -17.97 1.48
CA ASN A 95 1.29 -18.85 0.88
C ASN A 95 2.62 -18.11 0.67
N PRO A 96 3.77 -18.77 0.90
CA PRO A 96 5.07 -18.15 0.74
C PRO A 96 5.33 -17.76 -0.72
N THR A 97 6.23 -16.80 -0.90
CA THR A 97 6.79 -16.47 -2.22
C THR A 97 7.58 -17.67 -2.73
N THR A 98 7.36 -18.03 -4.00
CA THR A 98 8.08 -19.10 -4.70
C THR A 98 8.98 -18.52 -5.79
N PRO A 99 9.88 -19.34 -6.38
CA PRO A 99 10.67 -18.91 -7.53
C PRO A 99 9.81 -18.49 -8.72
N CYS A 100 10.31 -17.51 -9.48
CA CYS A 100 9.61 -17.03 -10.67
C CYS A 100 9.56 -18.10 -11.77
N ILE A 101 8.35 -18.45 -12.22
CA ILE A 101 8.09 -19.41 -13.31
C ILE A 101 8.00 -18.78 -14.71
N SER A 102 8.42 -17.52 -14.87
CA SER A 102 8.47 -16.80 -16.15
C SER A 102 7.15 -16.67 -16.94
N CYS A 103 5.99 -16.80 -16.28
CA CYS A 103 4.65 -16.78 -16.91
C CYS A 103 4.20 -15.47 -17.61
N GLY A 104 5.00 -14.41 -17.63
CA GLY A 104 4.66 -13.13 -18.31
C GLY A 104 3.56 -12.24 -17.70
N LYS A 105 2.73 -12.73 -16.76
CA LYS A 105 1.57 -11.97 -16.20
C LYS A 105 1.90 -10.58 -15.64
N CYS A 106 3.08 -10.41 -15.05
CA CYS A 106 3.52 -9.13 -14.49
C CYS A 106 3.75 -8.06 -15.57
N ILE A 107 4.02 -8.46 -16.81
CA ILE A 107 4.23 -7.57 -17.96
C ILE A 107 2.87 -7.20 -18.54
N ILE A 108 2.02 -8.21 -18.80
CA ILE A 108 0.69 -8.05 -19.40
C ILE A 108 -0.20 -7.11 -18.57
N ASN A 109 -0.15 -7.23 -17.24
CA ASN A 109 -0.99 -6.43 -16.35
C ASN A 109 -0.35 -5.10 -15.92
N CYS A 110 0.83 -4.75 -16.45
CA CYS A 110 1.48 -3.49 -16.10
C CYS A 110 0.88 -2.34 -16.92
N PRO A 111 0.21 -1.35 -16.30
CA PRO A 111 -0.36 -0.23 -17.04
C PRO A 111 0.72 0.70 -17.64
N MET A 112 1.96 0.61 -17.16
CA MET A 112 3.10 1.40 -17.63
C MET A 112 4.00 0.63 -18.61
N SER A 113 3.58 -0.58 -19.03
CA SER A 113 4.34 -1.44 -19.95
C SER A 113 5.79 -1.70 -19.52
N LEU A 114 6.04 -1.75 -18.21
CA LEU A 114 7.35 -2.10 -17.66
C LEU A 114 7.57 -3.60 -17.70
N VAL A 115 8.80 -4.04 -17.38
CA VAL A 115 9.16 -5.45 -17.19
C VAL A 115 9.49 -5.70 -15.71
N PRO A 116 8.49 -5.89 -14.82
CA PRO A 116 8.72 -5.86 -13.38
C PRO A 116 9.70 -6.91 -12.86
N ARG A 117 9.67 -8.11 -13.46
CA ARG A 117 10.54 -9.23 -13.09
C ARG A 117 12.02 -8.88 -13.27
N GLU A 118 12.37 -8.22 -14.36
CA GLU A 118 13.77 -7.91 -14.67
C GLU A 118 14.28 -6.77 -13.77
N ILE A 119 13.42 -5.79 -13.46
CA ILE A 119 13.75 -4.75 -12.47
C ILE A 119 13.93 -5.38 -11.07
N GLU A 120 13.07 -6.32 -10.67
CA GLU A 120 13.23 -7.05 -9.40
C GLU A 120 14.58 -7.79 -9.35
N LYS A 121 14.96 -8.51 -10.41
CA LYS A 121 16.26 -9.19 -10.47
C LYS A 121 17.44 -8.22 -10.41
N ALA A 122 17.34 -7.07 -11.09
CA ALA A 122 18.40 -6.07 -11.10
C ALA A 122 18.57 -5.45 -9.70
N ILE A 123 17.49 -5.10 -9.01
CA ILE A 123 17.57 -4.55 -7.66
C ILE A 123 18.02 -5.58 -6.62
N GLU A 124 17.67 -6.87 -6.79
CA GLU A 124 18.20 -7.96 -5.94
C GLU A 124 19.72 -8.13 -6.07
N LYS A 125 20.30 -7.70 -7.21
CA LYS A 125 21.75 -7.70 -7.46
C LYS A 125 22.42 -6.35 -7.15
N ASP A 126 21.69 -5.41 -6.56
CA ASP A 126 22.12 -4.03 -6.31
C ASP A 126 22.50 -3.24 -7.58
N ASP A 127 22.03 -3.68 -8.76
CA ASP A 127 22.28 -3.02 -10.05
C ASP A 127 21.24 -1.91 -10.30
N VAL A 128 21.39 -0.81 -9.56
CA VAL A 128 20.47 0.32 -9.58
C VAL A 128 20.49 1.06 -10.92
N GLU A 129 21.65 1.16 -11.58
CA GLU A 129 21.76 1.83 -12.88
C GLU A 129 20.92 1.14 -13.96
N THR A 130 20.95 -0.19 -13.99
CA THR A 130 20.10 -0.94 -14.93
C THR A 130 18.62 -0.71 -14.62
N THR A 131 18.20 -0.67 -13.36
CA THR A 131 16.80 -0.36 -13.02
C THR A 131 16.36 1.01 -13.52
N PHE A 132 17.26 2.01 -13.47
CA PHE A 132 17.00 3.34 -14.00
C PHE A 132 16.84 3.32 -15.53
N LYS A 133 17.77 2.66 -16.25
CA LYS A 133 17.70 2.48 -17.71
C LYS A 133 16.42 1.75 -18.16
N MET A 134 15.90 0.86 -17.31
CA MET A 134 14.63 0.15 -17.53
C MET A 134 13.38 1.00 -17.26
N GLY A 135 13.52 2.27 -16.87
CA GLY A 135 12.42 3.20 -16.69
C GLY A 135 11.64 2.99 -15.39
N VAL A 136 12.25 2.45 -14.33
CA VAL A 136 11.56 2.19 -13.05
C VAL A 136 10.89 3.43 -12.43
N LEU A 137 11.40 4.64 -12.75
CA LEU A 137 10.80 5.90 -12.31
C LEU A 137 9.39 6.12 -12.87
N ASN A 138 9.06 5.53 -14.01
CA ASN A 138 7.72 5.59 -14.61
C ASN A 138 6.71 4.70 -13.89
N CYS A 139 7.14 3.79 -13.01
CA CYS A 139 6.23 2.93 -12.27
C CYS A 139 5.28 3.77 -11.39
N ILE A 140 3.97 3.54 -11.46
CA ILE A 140 2.98 4.25 -10.61
C ILE A 140 2.68 3.53 -9.27
N GLU A 141 3.42 2.47 -8.96
CA GLU A 141 3.30 1.70 -7.70
C GLU A 141 1.89 1.15 -7.43
N CYS A 142 1.20 0.76 -8.50
CA CYS A 142 -0.20 0.33 -8.45
C CYS A 142 -0.44 -1.08 -7.86
N GLY A 143 0.58 -1.91 -7.64
CA GLY A 143 0.39 -3.25 -7.07
C GLY A 143 0.02 -4.37 -8.06
N ALA A 144 -0.37 -4.03 -9.30
CA ALA A 144 -0.95 -4.99 -10.25
C ALA A 144 -0.05 -6.19 -10.55
N CYS A 145 1.26 -5.97 -10.71
CA CYS A 145 2.20 -7.04 -11.00
C CYS A 145 2.42 -8.00 -9.83
N SER A 146 2.47 -7.50 -8.58
CA SER A 146 2.56 -8.35 -7.39
C SER A 146 1.29 -9.14 -7.16
N TYR A 147 0.12 -8.52 -7.37
CA TYR A 147 -1.17 -9.17 -7.20
C TYR A 147 -1.40 -10.31 -8.22
N SER A 148 -1.02 -10.10 -9.49
CA SER A 148 -1.22 -11.11 -10.54
C SER A 148 -0.16 -12.21 -10.58
N CYS A 149 0.92 -12.08 -9.81
CA CYS A 149 2.04 -13.01 -9.83
C CYS A 149 1.64 -14.34 -9.16
N PRO A 150 1.63 -15.48 -9.89
CA PRO A 150 1.33 -16.78 -9.29
C PRO A 150 2.41 -17.23 -8.29
N ALA A 151 3.65 -16.77 -8.49
CA ALA A 151 4.77 -17.01 -7.59
C ALA A 151 4.83 -16.03 -6.41
N LYS A 152 3.89 -15.07 -6.32
CA LYS A 152 3.79 -14.06 -5.26
C LYS A 152 5.08 -13.27 -5.02
N ARG A 153 5.75 -12.92 -6.12
CA ARG A 153 6.95 -12.09 -6.09
C ARG A 153 6.58 -10.67 -5.60
N PRO A 154 7.32 -10.08 -4.65
CA PRO A 154 7.05 -8.74 -4.12
C PRO A 154 7.50 -7.62 -5.07
N LEU A 155 7.08 -7.71 -6.34
CA LEU A 155 7.49 -6.84 -7.44
C LEU A 155 7.29 -5.35 -7.15
N VAL A 156 6.17 -4.92 -6.56
CA VAL A 156 5.93 -3.50 -6.27
C VAL A 156 6.80 -2.98 -5.13
N GLN A 157 7.13 -3.82 -4.16
CA GLN A 157 8.10 -3.50 -3.12
C GLN A 157 9.50 -3.33 -3.74
N ALA A 158 9.87 -4.18 -4.70
CA ALA A 158 11.11 -4.05 -5.46
C ALA A 158 11.15 -2.74 -6.27
N MET A 159 10.05 -2.33 -6.91
CA MET A 159 9.95 -1.02 -7.59
C MET A 159 10.17 0.15 -6.63
N ARG A 160 9.51 0.10 -5.46
CA ARG A 160 9.62 1.12 -4.42
C ARG A 160 11.06 1.22 -3.90
N LEU A 161 11.70 0.08 -3.69
CA LEU A 161 13.11 0.01 -3.29
C LEU A 161 14.01 0.62 -4.37
N ALA A 162 13.86 0.21 -5.63
CA ALA A 162 14.67 0.72 -6.74
C ALA A 162 14.55 2.25 -6.88
N LYS A 163 13.33 2.81 -6.82
CA LYS A 163 13.13 4.27 -6.82
C LYS A 163 13.81 4.97 -5.64
N LYS A 164 13.74 4.37 -4.44
CA LYS A 164 14.39 4.90 -3.25
C LYS A 164 15.91 4.90 -3.42
N GLU A 165 16.48 3.82 -3.94
CA GLU A 165 17.92 3.70 -4.20
C GLU A 165 18.40 4.71 -5.24
N ILE A 166 17.69 4.85 -6.37
CA ILE A 166 18.00 5.87 -7.40
C ILE A 166 18.07 7.26 -6.77
N LYS A 167 17.06 7.61 -5.96
CA LYS A 167 17.00 8.91 -5.28
C LYS A 167 18.13 9.09 -4.26
N THR A 168 18.50 8.03 -3.54
CA THR A 168 19.53 8.07 -2.49
C THR A 168 20.93 8.19 -3.11
N ARG A 169 21.18 7.49 -4.23
CA ARG A 169 22.45 7.50 -4.95
C ARG A 169 22.58 8.69 -5.93
N GLY A 170 21.52 9.44 -6.16
CA GLY A 170 21.54 10.62 -7.03
C GLY A 170 21.72 10.30 -8.51
N ILE A 171 21.33 9.09 -8.94
CA ILE A 171 21.41 8.65 -10.34
C ILE A 171 20.40 9.49 -11.16
N LYS A 172 20.87 10.08 -12.26
CA LYS A 172 20.11 10.98 -13.14
C LYS A 172 20.14 10.52 -14.58
#